data_AF-A0A136N3K1-F1
#
_entry.id   AF-A0A136N3K1-F1
#
_cell.length_a   1.000
_cell.length_b   1.000
_cell.length_c   1.000
_cell.angle_alpha   90.00
_cell.angle_beta   90.00
_cell.angle_gamma   90.00
#
_symmetry.space_group_name_H-M   'P 1'
#
loop_
_entity.id
_entity.type
_entity.pdbx_description
1 polymer ?
#
loop_
_entity_poly.entity_id
_entity_poly.type
_entity_poly.pdbx_seq_one_letter_code
_entity_poly.pdbx_strand_id
1 'polypeptide(L)'
;MTKYSHNTGFHNLVAPKEIVPVILNILKPNSIIDIGCGLGTFMKVFKDHGVPEVFGIDGPWCNKELLFKNIESHEFEVKDLEKNLGVNKKFDLAICLEVAEHLKPQRAQSFIEELTNMSNIILFSAAIPKQGSDHHYNEQWLSYWVNLFEKYDFKLYDILRCHFWENDNIYWWYKQNMVLFIKNGSEPEGIKNFPKKPIFNLVHPDLFLLVNNFKDKNAIKRYLKLLYKAIMFKLGIIK
;
A
#
# COMPACT_ATOMS: atom_id res chain seq x y z
N MET A 1 -4.61 23.02 -7.97
CA MET A 1 -4.94 21.93 -8.93
C MET A 1 -5.30 20.72 -8.09
N THR A 2 -6.51 20.20 -8.28
CA THR A 2 -7.08 19.11 -7.49
C THR A 2 -6.26 17.82 -7.66
N LYS A 3 -5.48 17.52 -6.62
CA LYS A 3 -4.69 16.31 -6.43
C LYS A 3 -5.66 15.18 -6.08
N TYR A 4 -5.68 14.08 -6.83
CA TYR A 4 -6.42 12.83 -6.54
C TYR A 4 -7.96 12.93 -6.39
N SER A 5 -8.71 12.04 -7.05
CA SER A 5 -10.17 11.95 -6.90
C SER A 5 -10.53 10.71 -6.10
N HIS A 6 -10.97 10.88 -4.85
CA HIS A 6 -11.56 9.79 -4.09
C HIS A 6 -12.97 9.50 -4.62
N ASN A 7 -13.09 8.44 -5.43
CA ASN A 7 -14.38 7.91 -5.83
C ASN A 7 -14.71 6.70 -4.92
N THR A 8 -15.94 6.66 -4.41
CA THR A 8 -16.46 5.57 -3.55
C THR A 8 -16.48 4.21 -4.23
N GLY A 9 -16.32 4.15 -5.57
CA GLY A 9 -16.12 2.90 -6.29
C GLY A 9 -14.83 2.16 -5.91
N PHE A 10 -13.71 2.88 -5.75
CA PHE A 10 -12.40 2.28 -5.46
C PHE A 10 -12.07 2.26 -3.97
N HIS A 11 -12.47 3.30 -3.23
CA HIS A 11 -12.27 3.38 -1.78
C HIS A 11 -13.53 2.91 -1.04
N ASN A 12 -13.76 1.59 -1.08
CA ASN A 12 -14.89 0.93 -0.46
C ASN A 12 -14.44 0.00 0.68
N LEU A 13 -15.40 -0.66 1.33
CA LEU A 13 -15.15 -1.57 2.46
C LEU A 13 -14.90 -3.03 2.05
N VAL A 14 -14.97 -3.38 0.76
CA VAL A 14 -14.92 -4.78 0.30
C VAL A 14 -13.56 -5.41 0.60
N ALA A 15 -12.46 -4.85 0.04
CA ALA A 15 -11.13 -5.39 0.31
C ALA A 15 -10.73 -5.31 1.80
N PRO A 16 -10.98 -4.20 2.53
CA PRO A 16 -10.75 -4.16 3.98
C PRO A 16 -11.48 -5.27 4.75
N LYS A 17 -12.73 -5.60 4.41
CA LYS A 17 -13.50 -6.67 5.07
C LYS A 17 -12.91 -8.06 4.85
N GLU A 18 -12.16 -8.28 3.78
CA GLU A 18 -11.46 -9.54 3.52
C GLU A 18 -10.08 -9.57 4.18
N ILE A 19 -9.35 -8.45 4.14
CA ILE A 19 -7.96 -8.37 4.61
C ILE A 19 -7.89 -8.28 6.13
N VAL A 20 -8.67 -7.39 6.75
CA VAL A 20 -8.56 -7.09 8.19
C VAL A 20 -8.76 -8.32 9.08
N PRO A 21 -9.75 -9.22 8.86
CA PRO A 21 -9.90 -10.42 9.69
C PRO A 21 -8.66 -11.33 9.67
N VAL A 22 -8.00 -11.46 8.51
CA VAL A 22 -6.76 -12.23 8.38
C VAL A 22 -5.64 -11.54 9.15
N ILE A 23 -5.50 -10.22 9.03
CA ILE A 23 -4.50 -9.45 9.80
C ILE A 23 -4.73 -9.58 11.30
N LEU A 24 -5.97 -9.48 11.78
CA LEU A 24 -6.33 -9.66 13.19
C LEU A 24 -6.01 -11.06 13.69
N ASN A 25 -6.27 -12.10 12.90
CA ASN A 25 -5.94 -13.48 13.26
C ASN A 25 -4.43 -13.68 13.46
N ILE A 26 -3.61 -13.01 12.66
CA ILE A 26 -2.14 -13.15 12.68
C ILE A 26 -1.52 -12.27 13.77
N LEU A 27 -1.94 -11.00 13.86
CA LEU A 27 -1.21 -9.95 14.58
C LEU A 27 -1.90 -9.48 15.87
N LYS A 28 -3.24 -9.54 15.94
CA LYS A 28 -4.03 -9.06 17.09
C LYS A 28 -3.63 -7.67 17.64
N PRO A 29 -3.48 -6.63 16.79
CA PRO A 29 -3.10 -5.29 17.26
C PRO A 29 -4.21 -4.65 18.11
N ASN A 30 -3.83 -3.89 19.14
CA ASN A 30 -4.74 -3.03 19.91
C ASN A 30 -4.70 -1.57 19.42
N SER A 31 -3.65 -1.19 18.68
CA SER A 31 -3.49 0.14 18.11
C SER A 31 -2.96 0.06 16.68
N ILE A 32 -3.57 0.80 15.76
CA ILE A 32 -3.12 0.89 14.37
C ILE A 32 -2.95 2.33 13.92
N ILE A 33 -1.96 2.57 13.07
CA ILE A 33 -1.82 3.81 12.30
C ILE A 33 -1.88 3.51 10.80
N ASP A 34 -2.71 4.23 10.06
CA ASP A 34 -2.90 4.07 8.61
C ASP A 34 -2.38 5.32 7.87
N ILE A 35 -1.26 5.17 7.17
CA ILE A 35 -0.59 6.24 6.42
C ILE A 35 -1.06 6.18 4.97
N GLY A 36 -1.65 7.28 4.50
CA GLY A 36 -2.43 7.34 3.26
C GLY A 36 -3.79 6.65 3.40
N CYS A 37 -4.48 6.89 4.52
CA CYS A 37 -5.70 6.17 4.90
C CYS A 37 -6.90 6.37 3.96
N GLY A 38 -6.83 7.29 3.00
CA GLY A 38 -7.87 7.57 2.03
C GLY A 38 -9.17 7.96 2.71
N LEU A 39 -10.22 7.15 2.53
CA LEU A 39 -11.52 7.36 3.19
C LEU A 39 -11.62 6.67 4.57
N GLY A 40 -10.52 6.21 5.15
CA GLY A 40 -10.49 5.53 6.46
C GLY A 40 -11.14 4.14 6.44
N THR A 41 -11.17 3.46 5.28
CA THR A 41 -11.93 2.21 5.12
C THR A 41 -11.30 1.03 5.87
N PHE A 42 -9.96 0.93 5.90
CA PHE A 42 -9.28 -0.05 6.75
C PHE A 42 -9.51 0.24 8.23
N MET A 43 -9.33 1.49 8.64
CA MET A 43 -9.56 1.93 10.02
C MET A 43 -10.98 1.58 10.51
N LYS A 44 -12.01 1.85 9.70
CA LYS A 44 -13.40 1.46 10.01
C LYS A 44 -13.54 -0.03 10.29
N VAL A 45 -12.97 -0.88 9.43
CA VAL A 45 -13.10 -2.34 9.59
C VAL A 45 -12.32 -2.83 10.81
N PHE A 46 -11.16 -2.25 11.14
CA PHE A 46 -10.48 -2.55 12.40
C PHE A 46 -11.33 -2.17 13.62
N LYS A 47 -11.95 -0.97 13.62
CA LYS A 47 -12.89 -0.56 14.68
C LYS A 47 -14.07 -1.52 14.81
N ASP A 48 -14.64 -1.97 13.69
CA ASP A 48 -15.77 -2.90 13.67
C ASP A 48 -15.42 -4.27 14.27
N HIS A 49 -14.14 -4.64 14.28
CA HIS A 49 -13.64 -5.85 14.94
C HIS A 49 -13.10 -5.59 16.36
N GLY A 50 -13.34 -4.39 16.91
CA GLY A 50 -13.02 -4.06 18.29
C GLY A 50 -11.59 -3.62 18.56
N VAL A 51 -10.82 -3.21 17.53
CA VAL A 51 -9.51 -2.57 17.78
C VAL A 51 -9.74 -1.23 18.49
N PRO A 52 -9.20 -1.05 19.71
CA PRO A 52 -9.49 0.13 20.53
C PRO A 52 -9.00 1.45 19.96
N GLU A 53 -7.84 1.44 19.30
CA GLU A 53 -7.20 2.66 18.83
C GLU A 53 -6.89 2.58 17.33
N VAL A 54 -7.42 3.53 16.57
CA VAL A 54 -7.05 3.73 15.17
C VAL A 54 -6.67 5.19 14.94
N PHE A 55 -5.64 5.42 14.14
CA PHE A 55 -5.23 6.76 13.74
C PHE A 55 -4.86 6.79 12.25
N GLY A 56 -5.28 7.84 11.55
CA GLY A 56 -5.10 7.97 10.11
C GLY A 56 -4.37 9.25 9.75
N ILE A 57 -3.47 9.17 8.78
CA ILE A 57 -2.82 10.35 8.20
C ILE A 57 -2.98 10.32 6.69
N ASP A 58 -3.47 11.40 6.10
CA ASP A 58 -3.50 11.57 4.64
C ASP A 58 -3.36 13.05 4.27
N GLY A 59 -3.19 13.33 2.99
CA GLY A 59 -3.05 14.67 2.47
C GLY A 59 -4.34 15.48 2.41
N PRO A 60 -4.23 16.77 2.09
CA PRO A 60 -5.36 17.71 2.03
C PRO A 60 -6.37 17.40 0.92
N TRP A 61 -6.09 16.42 0.06
CA TRP A 61 -6.99 15.92 -0.98
C TRP A 61 -8.09 15.00 -0.45
N CYS A 62 -7.94 14.48 0.77
CA CYS A 62 -8.93 13.60 1.38
C CYS A 62 -10.30 14.28 1.49
N ASN A 63 -11.35 13.60 1.03
CA ASN A 63 -12.72 14.05 1.24
C ASN A 63 -13.15 13.75 2.67
N LYS A 64 -12.98 14.74 3.55
CA LYS A 64 -13.30 14.66 4.99
C LYS A 64 -14.76 14.29 5.26
N GLU A 65 -15.70 14.74 4.45
CA GLU A 65 -17.12 14.39 4.63
C GLU A 65 -17.36 12.89 4.48
N LEU A 66 -16.71 12.26 3.51
CA LEU A 66 -16.79 10.81 3.30
C LEU A 66 -15.95 10.03 4.31
N LEU A 67 -14.74 10.51 4.61
CA LEU A 67 -13.87 9.90 5.61
C LEU A 67 -14.52 9.86 6.99
N PHE A 68 -15.19 10.94 7.43
CA PHE A 68 -15.84 10.99 8.75
C PHE A 68 -17.14 10.17 8.83
N LYS A 69 -17.57 9.51 7.75
CA LYS A 69 -18.58 8.43 7.83
C LYS A 69 -17.98 7.11 8.33
N ASN A 70 -16.66 6.96 8.24
CA ASN A 70 -15.92 5.77 8.59
C ASN A 70 -15.13 5.92 9.91
N ILE A 71 -14.67 7.13 10.23
CA ILE A 71 -13.86 7.37 11.44
C ILE A 71 -14.26 8.69 12.11
N GLU A 72 -13.82 8.87 13.34
CA GLU A 72 -14.06 10.09 14.11
C GLU A 72 -13.02 11.16 13.79
N SER A 73 -13.37 12.43 13.98
CA SER A 73 -12.50 13.55 13.59
C SER A 73 -11.17 13.60 14.32
N HIS A 74 -11.13 13.09 15.56
CA HIS A 74 -9.90 13.03 16.36
C HIS A 74 -8.99 11.84 15.99
N GLU A 75 -9.49 10.90 15.17
CA GLU A 75 -8.74 9.73 14.69
C GLU A 75 -7.98 10.06 13.39
N PHE A 76 -8.01 11.30 12.90
CA PHE A 76 -7.44 11.66 11.61
C PHE A 76 -6.66 12.98 11.66
N GLU A 77 -5.52 13.02 10.99
CA GLU A 77 -4.72 14.22 10.80
C GLU A 77 -4.36 14.44 9.34
N VAL A 78 -4.50 15.68 8.87
CA VAL A 78 -4.08 16.06 7.52
C VAL A 78 -2.59 16.43 7.54
N LYS A 79 -1.76 15.68 6.80
CA LYS A 79 -0.34 15.99 6.62
C LYS A 79 0.11 15.86 5.17
N ASP A 80 1.12 16.64 4.80
CA ASP A 80 1.82 16.45 3.54
C ASP A 80 2.78 15.27 3.66
N LEU A 81 2.46 14.14 3.01
CA LEU A 81 3.26 12.91 3.08
C LEU A 81 4.67 13.06 2.48
N GLU A 82 4.90 14.09 1.66
CA GLU A 82 6.23 14.49 1.16
C GLU A 82 7.11 15.14 2.24
N LYS A 83 6.56 15.40 3.43
CA LYS A 83 7.26 16.02 4.57
C LYS A 83 7.30 15.06 5.76
N ASN A 84 8.10 15.44 6.75
CA ASN A 84 8.15 14.74 8.04
C ASN A 84 6.76 14.76 8.68
N LEU A 85 6.30 13.59 9.12
CA LEU A 85 4.97 13.35 9.68
C LEU A 85 4.90 13.66 11.18
N GLY A 86 6.03 13.75 11.88
CA GLY A 86 6.09 14.17 13.28
C GLY A 86 5.32 13.27 14.25
N VAL A 87 5.15 11.99 13.93
CA VAL A 87 4.45 11.03 14.79
C VAL A 87 5.42 10.49 15.84
N ASN A 88 5.22 10.90 17.10
CA ASN A 88 6.05 10.50 18.24
C ASN A 88 5.39 9.41 19.10
N LYS A 89 4.66 8.50 18.46
CA LYS A 89 3.94 7.41 19.10
C LYS A 89 4.18 6.10 18.36
N LYS A 90 4.37 5.02 19.13
CA LYS A 90 4.40 3.64 18.63
C LYS A 90 2.97 3.07 18.64
N PHE A 91 2.61 2.38 17.56
CA PHE A 91 1.39 1.61 17.37
C PHE A 91 1.77 0.13 17.20
N ASP A 92 0.84 -0.78 17.49
CA ASP A 92 1.06 -2.22 17.34
C ASP A 92 1.19 -2.62 15.86
N LEU A 93 0.54 -1.87 14.97
CA LEU A 93 0.62 -2.05 13.52
C LEU A 93 0.62 -0.70 12.79
N ALA A 94 1.56 -0.51 11.87
CA ALA A 94 1.49 0.55 10.86
C ALA A 94 1.01 -0.01 9.51
N ILE A 95 0.13 0.71 8.83
CA ILE A 95 -0.43 0.36 7.52
C ILE A 95 0.01 1.41 6.52
N CYS A 96 0.50 0.98 5.37
CA CYS A 96 0.90 1.82 4.26
C CYS A 96 0.69 1.05 2.96
N LEU A 97 -0.48 1.22 2.33
CA LEU A 97 -0.93 0.42 1.20
C LEU A 97 -1.19 1.28 -0.04
N GLU A 98 -0.36 1.13 -1.08
CA GLU A 98 -0.40 1.91 -2.33
C GLU A 98 -0.23 3.43 -2.08
N VAL A 99 0.83 3.78 -1.36
CA VAL A 99 1.13 5.17 -0.96
C VAL A 99 2.56 5.56 -1.32
N ALA A 100 3.55 4.70 -1.02
CA ALA A 100 4.96 5.05 -1.14
C ALA A 100 5.40 5.34 -2.59
N GLU A 101 4.71 4.79 -3.60
CA GLU A 101 4.93 5.03 -5.03
C GLU A 101 4.54 6.44 -5.48
N HIS A 102 3.67 7.10 -4.73
CA HIS A 102 3.24 8.48 -4.97
C HIS A 102 4.22 9.50 -4.42
N LEU A 103 5.17 9.06 -3.58
CA LEU A 103 6.19 9.93 -3.03
C LEU A 103 7.36 10.05 -3.99
N LYS A 104 8.07 11.17 -3.95
CA LYS A 104 9.33 11.32 -4.68
C LYS A 104 10.36 10.28 -4.20
N PRO A 105 11.21 9.73 -5.08
CA PRO A 105 12.23 8.76 -4.68
C PRO A 105 13.15 9.24 -3.54
N GLN A 106 13.41 10.55 -3.46
CA GLN A 106 14.22 11.16 -2.40
C GLN A 106 13.55 11.08 -1.01
N ARG A 107 12.22 10.96 -0.97
CA ARG A 107 11.42 10.83 0.26
C ARG A 107 11.42 9.40 0.81
N ALA A 108 11.72 8.40 -0.03
CA ALA A 108 11.55 6.99 0.31
C ALA A 108 12.31 6.58 1.58
N GLN A 109 13.60 6.91 1.70
CA GLN A 109 14.39 6.49 2.86
C GLN A 109 13.87 7.08 4.17
N SER A 110 13.65 8.40 4.23
CA SER A 110 13.12 9.03 5.45
C SER A 110 11.68 8.58 5.74
N PHE A 111 10.92 8.19 4.72
CA PHE A 111 9.55 7.72 4.91
C PHE A 111 9.53 6.34 5.55
N ILE A 112 10.37 5.42 5.07
CA ILE A 112 10.56 4.11 5.69
C ILE A 112 11.05 4.24 7.13
N GLU A 113 11.99 5.14 7.41
CA GLU A 113 12.42 5.44 8.78
C GLU A 113 11.25 5.78 9.69
N GLU A 114 10.40 6.72 9.27
CA GLU A 114 9.23 7.14 10.03
C GLU A 114 8.25 5.98 10.25
N LEU A 115 7.95 5.15 9.24
CA LEU A 115 7.11 3.97 9.40
C LEU A 115 7.67 2.99 10.44
N THR A 116 8.98 2.73 10.42
CA THR A 116 9.65 1.83 11.38
C THR A 116 9.72 2.40 12.80
N ASN A 117 9.68 3.72 12.94
CA ASN A 117 9.52 4.39 14.23
C ASN A 117 8.08 4.29 14.73
N MET A 118 7.09 4.30 13.84
CA MET A 118 5.67 4.19 14.20
C MET A 118 5.25 2.78 14.63
N SER A 119 5.89 1.71 14.15
CA SER A 119 5.54 0.34 14.59
C SER A 119 6.70 -0.64 14.40
N ASN A 120 6.66 -1.77 15.11
CA ASN A 120 7.54 -2.91 14.86
C ASN A 120 6.96 -3.86 13.80
N ILE A 121 5.71 -3.66 13.38
CA ILE A 121 5.03 -4.47 12.37
C ILE A 121 4.37 -3.52 11.37
N ILE A 122 4.64 -3.73 10.08
CA ILE A 122 4.21 -2.85 9.01
C ILE A 122 3.52 -3.67 7.93
N LEU A 123 2.24 -3.40 7.69
CA LEU A 123 1.51 -3.89 6.53
C LEU A 123 1.76 -2.94 5.36
N PHE A 124 2.49 -3.41 4.36
CA PHE A 124 3.05 -2.57 3.31
C PHE A 124 2.63 -3.03 1.91
N SER A 125 2.32 -2.10 1.03
CA SER A 125 2.26 -2.31 -0.41
C SER A 125 2.66 -1.03 -1.15
N ALA A 126 3.29 -1.20 -2.31
CA ALA A 126 3.59 -0.12 -3.21
C ALA A 126 3.66 -0.65 -4.64
N ALA A 127 3.22 0.17 -5.60
CA ALA A 127 3.23 -0.16 -7.00
C ALA A 127 4.62 -0.58 -7.53
N ILE A 128 4.65 -1.69 -8.28
CA ILE A 128 5.85 -2.14 -9.00
C ILE A 128 6.10 -1.30 -10.27
N PRO A 129 7.32 -1.32 -10.85
CA PRO A 129 7.63 -0.54 -12.03
C PRO A 129 6.68 -0.83 -13.19
N LYS A 130 6.15 0.24 -13.78
CA LYS A 130 5.18 0.23 -14.88
C LYS A 130 3.80 -0.34 -14.52
N GLN A 131 3.50 -0.54 -13.23
CA GLN A 131 2.14 -0.86 -12.79
C GLN A 131 1.17 0.22 -13.24
N GLY A 132 1.62 1.48 -13.20
CA GLY A 132 0.92 2.63 -13.71
C GLY A 132 -0.17 3.13 -12.75
N SER A 133 -0.29 4.45 -12.67
CA SER A 133 -1.50 5.21 -12.38
C SER A 133 -1.14 6.69 -12.60
N ASP A 134 -2.04 7.62 -12.28
CA ASP A 134 -1.68 9.04 -12.30
C ASP A 134 -0.76 9.37 -11.11
N HIS A 135 0.34 10.06 -11.36
CA HIS A 135 1.29 10.57 -10.34
C HIS A 135 2.02 9.49 -9.51
N HIS A 136 2.36 8.35 -10.12
CA HIS A 136 3.40 7.48 -9.58
C HIS A 136 4.79 8.04 -9.95
N TYR A 137 5.56 8.47 -8.95
CA TYR A 137 6.93 8.98 -9.14
C TYR A 137 7.99 7.95 -8.75
N ASN A 138 7.63 6.98 -7.89
CA ASN A 138 8.57 6.04 -7.28
C ASN A 138 8.03 4.61 -7.31
N GLU A 139 7.59 4.16 -8.49
CA GLU A 139 7.30 2.74 -8.70
C GLU A 139 8.60 1.93 -8.60
N GLN A 140 8.67 0.99 -7.65
CA GLN A 140 9.90 0.27 -7.33
C GLN A 140 9.62 -1.20 -7.07
N TRP A 141 10.61 -2.04 -7.38
CA TRP A 141 10.52 -3.46 -7.08
C TRP A 141 10.49 -3.70 -5.56
N LEU A 142 9.87 -4.79 -5.12
CA LEU A 142 9.83 -5.14 -3.69
C LEU A 142 11.23 -5.17 -3.05
N SER A 143 12.25 -5.63 -3.78
CA SER A 143 13.64 -5.65 -3.31
C SER A 143 14.18 -4.26 -2.94
N TYR A 144 13.76 -3.20 -3.62
CA TYR A 144 14.13 -1.83 -3.27
C TYR A 144 13.60 -1.47 -1.88
N TRP A 145 12.32 -1.77 -1.62
CA TRP A 145 11.69 -1.51 -0.32
C TRP A 145 12.30 -2.38 0.79
N VAL A 146 12.56 -3.67 0.51
CA VAL A 146 13.26 -4.59 1.41
C VAL A 146 14.61 -4.01 1.84
N ASN A 147 15.42 -3.56 0.89
CA ASN A 147 16.73 -2.97 1.19
C ASN A 147 16.65 -1.70 2.06
N LEU A 148 15.54 -0.95 2.00
CA LEU A 148 15.32 0.18 2.89
C LEU A 148 14.91 -0.27 4.29
N PHE A 149 14.01 -1.23 4.40
CA PHE A 149 13.55 -1.78 5.68
C PHE A 149 14.66 -2.52 6.45
N GLU A 150 15.53 -3.24 5.76
CA GLU A 150 16.65 -3.97 6.38
C GLU A 150 17.63 -3.05 7.12
N LYS A 151 17.77 -1.78 6.69
CA LYS A 151 18.58 -0.77 7.40
C LYS A 151 18.08 -0.49 8.82
N TYR A 152 16.82 -0.80 9.10
CA TYR A 152 16.15 -0.60 10.39
C TYR A 152 15.86 -1.92 11.12
N ASP A 153 16.49 -3.03 10.71
CA ASP A 153 16.33 -4.39 11.27
C ASP A 153 14.93 -4.99 11.07
N PHE A 154 14.28 -4.67 9.94
CA PHE A 154 13.02 -5.27 9.53
C PHE A 154 13.24 -6.35 8.47
N LYS A 155 12.49 -7.45 8.60
CA LYS A 155 12.48 -8.58 7.66
C LYS A 155 11.15 -8.68 6.93
N LEU A 156 11.20 -9.12 5.68
CA LEU A 156 10.03 -9.38 4.85
C LEU A 156 9.36 -10.70 5.24
N TYR A 157 8.04 -10.66 5.42
CA TYR A 157 7.17 -11.81 5.59
C TYR A 157 6.10 -11.81 4.48
N ASP A 158 6.39 -12.55 3.42
CA ASP A 158 5.49 -12.72 2.28
C ASP A 158 4.53 -13.89 2.48
N ILE A 159 3.59 -13.71 3.40
CA ILE A 159 2.59 -14.73 3.75
C ILE A 159 1.18 -14.36 3.27
N LEU A 160 0.94 -13.08 2.98
CA LEU A 160 -0.39 -12.56 2.64
C LEU A 160 -0.75 -12.81 1.17
N ARG A 161 0.20 -12.63 0.24
CA ARG A 161 -0.08 -12.77 -1.21
C ARG A 161 -0.62 -14.15 -1.55
N CYS A 162 -0.01 -15.20 -1.00
CA CYS A 162 -0.46 -16.57 -1.24
C CYS A 162 -1.83 -16.89 -0.64
N HIS A 163 -2.26 -16.14 0.37
CA HIS A 163 -3.60 -16.28 0.96
C HIS A 163 -4.66 -15.58 0.11
N PHE A 164 -4.38 -14.37 -0.37
CA PHE A 164 -5.35 -13.54 -1.06
C PHE A 164 -5.37 -13.70 -2.58
N TRP A 165 -4.41 -14.42 -3.17
CA TRP A 165 -4.15 -14.44 -4.62
C TRP A 165 -5.40 -14.63 -5.50
N GLU A 166 -6.25 -15.59 -5.13
CA GLU A 166 -7.46 -15.96 -5.88
C GLU A 166 -8.75 -15.30 -5.32
N ASN A 167 -8.64 -14.34 -4.40
CA ASN A 167 -9.80 -13.66 -3.84
C ASN A 167 -10.25 -12.51 -4.78
N ASP A 168 -11.42 -12.65 -5.39
CA ASP A 168 -11.99 -11.66 -6.32
C ASP A 168 -12.51 -10.40 -5.63
N ASN A 169 -12.74 -10.45 -4.32
CA ASN A 169 -13.17 -9.29 -3.53
C ASN A 169 -12.01 -8.33 -3.22
N ILE A 170 -10.76 -8.73 -3.50
CA ILE A 170 -9.57 -7.92 -3.28
C ILE A 170 -9.01 -7.50 -4.63
N TYR A 171 -8.81 -6.19 -4.81
CA TYR A 171 -8.19 -5.67 -6.01
C TYR A 171 -6.81 -6.27 -6.25
N TRP A 172 -6.51 -6.60 -7.51
CA TRP A 172 -5.28 -7.31 -7.88
C TRP A 172 -3.99 -6.60 -7.45
N TRP A 173 -3.97 -5.27 -7.37
CA TRP A 173 -2.78 -4.53 -6.95
C TRP A 173 -2.44 -4.80 -5.48
N TYR A 174 -3.44 -4.90 -4.60
CA TYR A 174 -3.22 -5.35 -3.23
C TYR A 174 -2.70 -6.78 -3.19
N LYS A 175 -3.28 -7.70 -3.98
CA LYS A 175 -2.84 -9.10 -4.04
C LYS A 175 -1.39 -9.25 -4.54
N GLN A 176 -0.98 -8.39 -5.48
CA GLN A 176 0.36 -8.38 -6.06
C GLN A 176 1.42 -7.81 -5.09
N ASN A 177 1.07 -6.75 -4.37
CA ASN A 177 2.06 -5.89 -3.70
C ASN A 177 2.08 -6.04 -2.17
N MET A 178 1.00 -6.54 -1.56
CA MET A 178 0.84 -6.55 -0.10
C MET A 178 1.71 -7.58 0.61
N VAL A 179 2.52 -7.10 1.55
CA VAL A 179 3.44 -7.90 2.37
C VAL A 179 3.51 -7.37 3.79
N LEU A 180 4.13 -8.13 4.68
CA LEU A 180 4.46 -7.67 6.04
C LEU A 180 5.96 -7.41 6.16
N PHE A 181 6.33 -6.31 6.80
CA PHE A 181 7.68 -6.07 7.32
C PHE A 181 7.65 -6.09 8.83
N ILE A 182 8.54 -6.85 9.45
CA ILE A 182 8.53 -7.07 10.89
C ILE A 182 9.93 -6.92 11.44
N LYS A 183 10.04 -6.13 12.50
CA LYS A 183 11.29 -5.95 13.22
C LYS A 183 11.74 -7.29 13.80
N ASN A 184 13.00 -7.64 13.59
CA ASN A 184 13.59 -8.87 14.10
C ASN A 184 13.38 -8.97 15.62
N GLY A 185 12.88 -10.12 16.09
CA GLY A 185 12.55 -10.36 17.50
C GLY A 185 11.18 -9.83 17.95
N SER A 186 10.38 -9.25 17.03
CA SER A 186 9.01 -8.80 17.29
C SER A 186 7.95 -9.65 16.57
N GLU A 187 8.31 -10.86 16.12
CA GLU A 187 7.41 -11.74 15.39
C GLU A 187 6.24 -12.23 16.26
N PRO A 188 4.98 -11.96 15.87
CA PRO A 188 3.84 -12.54 16.56
C PRO A 188 3.71 -14.04 16.26
N GLU A 189 3.19 -14.79 17.23
CA GLU A 189 3.03 -16.24 17.13
C GLU A 189 2.15 -16.67 15.94
N GLY A 190 1.17 -15.82 15.57
CA GLY A 190 0.27 -16.07 14.44
C GLY A 190 0.99 -16.22 13.09
N ILE A 191 2.20 -15.68 12.94
CA ILE A 191 2.98 -15.79 11.69
C ILE A 191 3.62 -17.16 11.53
N LYS A 192 4.08 -17.77 12.62
CA LYS A 192 4.80 -19.06 12.56
C LYS A 192 3.89 -20.16 12.02
N ASN A 193 2.61 -20.07 12.31
CA ASN A 193 1.59 -21.07 11.96
C ASN A 193 0.80 -20.70 10.71
N PHE A 194 1.11 -19.58 10.05
CA PHE A 194 0.35 -19.14 8.88
C PHE A 194 0.70 -20.00 7.66
N PRO A 195 -0.29 -20.61 6.99
CA PRO A 195 -0.04 -21.55 5.90
C PRO A 195 0.64 -20.86 4.72
N LYS A 196 1.75 -21.43 4.26
CA LYS A 196 2.43 -21.01 3.03
C LYS A 196 1.87 -21.82 1.87
N LYS A 197 1.33 -21.15 0.86
CA LYS A 197 0.94 -21.76 -0.40
C LYS A 197 1.89 -21.29 -1.50
N PRO A 198 2.27 -22.16 -2.45
CA PRO A 198 3.00 -21.71 -3.62
C PRO A 198 2.12 -20.75 -4.45
N ILE A 199 2.72 -19.65 -4.90
CA ILE A 199 2.13 -18.77 -5.90
C ILE A 199 2.73 -19.18 -7.25
N PHE A 200 1.92 -19.74 -8.13
CA PHE A 200 2.40 -20.20 -9.44
C PHE A 200 2.55 -19.06 -10.45
N ASN A 201 1.68 -18.05 -10.36
CA ASN A 201 1.70 -16.86 -11.21
C ASN A 201 2.41 -15.72 -10.48
N LEU A 202 3.72 -15.51 -10.65
CA LEU A 202 4.46 -14.45 -9.94
C LEU A 202 4.10 -13.02 -10.39
N VAL A 203 3.49 -12.91 -11.58
CA VAL A 203 2.81 -11.70 -12.07
C VAL A 203 1.32 -11.99 -12.05
N HIS A 204 0.55 -11.16 -11.36
CA HIS A 204 -0.89 -11.32 -11.27
C HIS A 204 -1.49 -11.29 -12.68
N PRO A 205 -2.31 -12.29 -13.06
CA PRO A 205 -2.88 -12.37 -14.40
C PRO A 205 -3.60 -11.08 -14.82
N ASP A 206 -4.39 -10.48 -13.92
CA ASP A 206 -5.08 -9.21 -14.19
C ASP A 206 -4.12 -8.05 -14.54
N LEU A 207 -2.97 -7.93 -13.86
CA LEU A 207 -1.96 -6.93 -14.22
C LEU A 207 -1.44 -7.18 -15.64
N PHE A 208 -1.04 -8.42 -15.90
CA PHE A 208 -0.50 -8.82 -17.20
C PHE A 208 -1.53 -8.58 -18.32
N LEU A 209 -2.79 -8.95 -18.10
CA LEU A 209 -3.88 -8.77 -19.04
C LEU A 209 -4.21 -7.29 -19.23
N LEU A 210 -4.30 -6.50 -18.16
CA LEU A 210 -4.59 -5.06 -18.22
C LEU A 210 -3.56 -4.31 -19.09
N VAL A 211 -2.27 -4.56 -18.87
CA VAL A 211 -1.19 -3.90 -19.62
C VAL A 211 -1.22 -4.30 -21.10
N ASN A 212 -1.64 -5.54 -21.41
CA ASN A 212 -1.70 -6.08 -22.76
C ASN A 212 -3.06 -5.95 -23.45
N ASN A 213 -4.09 -5.44 -22.78
CA ASN A 213 -5.43 -5.34 -23.34
C ASN A 213 -5.56 -4.07 -24.21
N PHE A 214 -5.66 -4.26 -25.53
CA PHE A 214 -5.86 -3.17 -26.50
C PHE A 214 -7.23 -2.49 -26.39
N LYS A 215 -8.21 -3.13 -25.73
CA LYS A 215 -9.54 -2.56 -25.48
C LYS A 215 -9.61 -1.68 -24.22
N ASP A 216 -8.54 -1.63 -23.43
CA ASP A 216 -8.45 -0.73 -22.29
C ASP A 216 -8.55 0.74 -22.75
N LYS A 217 -9.26 1.57 -22.00
CA LYS A 217 -9.47 2.99 -22.34
C LYS A 217 -8.16 3.78 -22.49
N ASN A 218 -7.10 3.34 -21.81
CA ASN A 218 -5.78 3.96 -21.86
C ASN A 218 -4.82 3.26 -22.85
N ALA A 219 -5.28 2.24 -23.59
CA ALA A 219 -4.44 1.45 -24.48
C ALA A 219 -3.71 2.30 -25.53
N ILE A 220 -4.43 3.16 -26.26
CA ILE A 220 -3.83 4.02 -27.29
C ILE A 220 -2.72 4.90 -26.70
N LYS A 221 -3.00 5.59 -25.58
CA LYS A 221 -2.02 6.43 -24.89
C LYS A 221 -0.79 5.62 -24.45
N ARG A 222 -0.99 4.40 -23.93
CA ARG A 222 0.08 3.49 -23.51
C ARG A 222 0.96 3.07 -24.69
N TYR A 223 0.37 2.60 -25.79
CA TYR A 223 1.14 2.16 -26.97
C TYR A 223 1.83 3.31 -27.69
N LEU A 224 1.19 4.47 -27.83
CA LEU A 224 1.85 5.67 -28.40
C LEU A 224 3.04 6.12 -27.57
N LYS A 225 2.92 6.11 -26.23
CA LYS A 225 4.03 6.44 -25.33
C LYS A 225 5.19 5.45 -25.48
N LEU A 226 4.90 4.15 -25.62
CA LEU A 226 5.91 3.13 -25.86
C LEU A 226 6.60 3.31 -27.22
N LEU A 227 5.84 3.54 -28.29
CA LEU A 227 6.37 3.80 -29.62
C LEU A 227 7.27 5.04 -29.63
N TYR A 228 6.79 6.15 -29.05
CA TYR A 228 7.58 7.38 -28.90
C TYR A 228 8.90 7.11 -28.17
N LYS A 229 8.86 6.45 -27.01
CA LYS A 229 10.08 6.12 -26.25
C LYS A 229 11.03 5.23 -27.05
N ALA A 230 10.52 4.22 -27.76
CA ALA A 230 11.35 3.34 -28.58
C ALA A 230 12.06 4.11 -29.70
N ILE A 231 11.36 5.04 -30.37
CA ILE A 231 11.96 5.92 -31.39
C ILE A 231 13.04 6.80 -30.76
N MET A 232 12.73 7.49 -29.66
CA MET A 232 13.68 8.38 -28.97
C MET A 232 14.94 7.64 -28.50
N PHE A 233 14.79 6.40 -28.01
CA PHE A 233 15.92 5.55 -27.62
C PHE A 233 16.75 5.12 -28.83
N LYS A 234 16.11 4.69 -29.93
CA LYS A 234 16.81 4.31 -31.17
C LYS A 234 17.57 5.47 -31.80
N LEU A 235 17.07 6.70 -31.64
CA LEU A 235 17.73 7.93 -32.08
C LEU A 235 18.80 8.42 -31.08
N GLY A 236 19.01 7.74 -29.94
CA GLY A 236 20.00 8.11 -28.92
C GLY A 236 19.63 9.35 -28.09
N ILE A 237 18.38 9.80 -28.14
CA ILE A 237 17.91 11.01 -27.45
C ILE A 237 17.65 10.71 -25.96
N ILE A 238 17.23 9.49 -25.65
CA ILE A 238 17.06 9.01 -24.28
C ILE A 238 17.87 7.72 -24.09
N LYS A 239 18.41 7.53 -22.88
CA LYS A 239 19.18 6.34 -22.49
C LYS A 239 18.28 5.22 -21.95
#